data_AF-A0A849SSX7-F1
#
_entry.id   AF-A0A849SSX7-F1
#
_cell.length_a   1.000
_cell.length_b   1.000
_cell.length_c   1.000
_cell.angle_alpha   90.00
_cell.angle_beta   90.00
_cell.angle_gamma   90.00
#
_symmetry.space_group_name_H-M   'P 1'
#
loop_
_entity.id
_entity.type
_entity.pdbx_description
1 polymer ?
#
loop_
_entity_poly.entity_id
_entity_poly.type
_entity_poly.pdbx_seq_one_letter_code
_entity_poly.pdbx_strand_id
1 'polypeptide(L)'
;MNKNKAQIIILLLFLLPNIAWPEKVLSGSKSLPKEFNLLLESLHLYSPEAIEKIRPQIFSIDYHARYFANEDLLFLIKVEIYKTFLKSYDVPSKIPVDGKSIEVIKLAISKSQDNFMTWFLNALLKDTQDLINNPFYKEFLLQKDVNVKIQKVDYRKAQKKAELLQSWISKIYPSTDDFPDNFKTRLAPKLLESIANIDKSLSFIVRESYSGIKITEPKLDSDLKFISFKDFVVPEKKPNGLTGESKSVEDILAPVIGSPLENLPAPVPDSWIEEPEANPILPKPANDAEWLEDF
;
A
#
# COMPACT_ATOMS: atom_id res chain seq x y z
N MET A 1 -29.75 46.27 11.10
CA MET A 1 -29.95 45.00 10.38
C MET A 1 -28.71 44.09 10.31
N ASN A 2 -27.72 44.21 11.23
CA ASN A 2 -26.44 43.47 11.14
C ASN A 2 -26.01 42.68 12.39
N LYS A 3 -26.72 42.76 13.53
CA LYS A 3 -26.34 42.02 14.75
C LYS A 3 -26.73 40.54 14.71
N ASN A 4 -27.85 40.20 14.05
CA ASN A 4 -28.33 38.82 14.00
C ASN A 4 -27.50 37.93 13.05
N LYS A 5 -26.89 38.48 12.00
CA LYS A 5 -26.01 37.70 11.09
C LYS A 5 -24.70 37.29 11.77
N ALA A 6 -24.12 38.17 12.60
CA ALA A 6 -22.90 37.87 13.34
C ALA A 6 -23.13 36.78 14.42
N GLN A 7 -24.28 36.82 15.11
CA GLN A 7 -24.64 35.78 16.09
C GLN A 7 -24.90 34.42 15.44
N ILE A 8 -25.50 34.37 14.24
CA ILE A 8 -25.74 33.12 13.52
C ILE A 8 -24.43 32.50 13.00
N ILE A 9 -23.45 33.30 12.56
CA ILE A 9 -22.13 32.81 12.13
C ILE A 9 -21.33 32.25 13.32
N ILE A 10 -21.39 32.91 14.49
CA ILE A 10 -20.74 32.41 15.71
C ILE A 10 -21.41 31.12 16.18
N LEU A 11 -22.74 31.02 16.13
CA LEU A 11 -23.45 29.79 16.49
C LEU A 11 -23.15 28.63 15.52
N LEU A 12 -22.98 28.91 14.22
CA LEU A 12 -22.58 27.92 13.21
C LEU A 12 -21.13 27.45 13.40
N LEU A 13 -20.23 28.31 13.88
CA LEU A 13 -18.85 27.92 14.23
C LEU A 13 -18.79 27.00 15.46
N PHE A 14 -19.73 27.12 16.40
CA PHE A 14 -19.84 26.22 17.56
C PHE A 14 -20.63 24.93 17.29
N LEU A 15 -21.33 24.83 16.15
CA LEU A 15 -22.09 23.65 15.73
C LEU A 15 -21.34 22.78 14.71
N LEU A 16 -20.16 23.20 14.27
CA LEU A 16 -19.25 22.27 13.62
C LEU A 16 -18.84 21.25 14.69
N PRO A 17 -19.03 19.93 14.47
CA PRO A 17 -18.45 18.96 15.37
C PRO A 17 -16.98 19.31 15.50
N ASN A 18 -16.47 19.35 16.73
CA ASN A 18 -15.03 19.28 16.98
C ASN A 18 -14.56 17.99 16.32
N ILE A 19 -14.23 18.06 15.04
CA ILE A 19 -13.39 17.08 14.38
C ILE A 19 -12.05 17.33 15.06
N ALA A 20 -11.84 16.63 16.17
CA ALA A 20 -10.56 16.56 16.83
C ALA A 20 -9.63 15.92 15.81
N TRP A 21 -9.00 16.76 14.99
CA TRP A 21 -7.92 16.32 14.13
C TRP A 21 -6.83 15.80 15.05
N PRO A 22 -6.37 14.56 14.86
CA PRO A 22 -5.30 14.03 15.68
C PRO A 22 -4.08 14.95 15.54
N GLU A 23 -3.52 15.38 16.67
CA GLU A 23 -2.39 16.31 16.72
C GLU A 23 -1.15 15.76 16.01
N LYS A 24 -1.06 14.44 15.81
CA LYS A 24 0.12 13.73 15.26
C LYS A 24 -0.24 12.67 14.22
N VAL A 25 0.19 12.86 12.97
CA VAL A 25 0.16 11.93 11.84
C VAL A 25 1.16 10.80 11.98
N LEU A 26 0.67 9.56 11.85
CA LEU A 26 1.50 8.38 11.69
C LEU A 26 2.04 8.31 10.26
N SER A 27 3.36 8.23 10.11
CA SER A 27 3.99 7.96 8.83
C SER A 27 5.10 6.92 8.96
N GLY A 28 5.10 5.93 8.08
CA GLY A 28 6.14 4.93 8.02
C GLY A 28 7.31 5.34 7.11
N SER A 29 8.44 4.69 7.31
CA SER A 29 9.68 4.90 6.56
C SER A 29 9.61 4.26 5.17
N LYS A 30 10.59 4.60 4.32
CA LYS A 30 10.76 3.98 2.99
C LYS A 30 11.14 2.50 3.05
N SER A 31 11.62 2.02 4.21
CA SER A 31 12.00 0.62 4.41
C SER A 31 10.80 -0.29 4.67
N LEU A 32 9.63 0.28 4.99
CA LEU A 32 8.39 -0.47 5.17
C LEU A 32 7.62 -0.58 3.84
N PRO A 33 6.76 -1.60 3.68
CA PRO A 33 5.92 -1.71 2.49
C PRO A 33 5.06 -0.48 2.29
N LYS A 34 4.91 -0.06 1.03
CA LYS A 34 4.00 1.02 0.66
C LYS A 34 2.58 0.75 1.19
N GLU A 35 2.14 -0.50 1.13
CA GLU A 35 0.84 -0.96 1.60
C GLU A 35 0.65 -0.69 3.10
N PHE A 36 1.71 -0.86 3.90
CA PHE A 36 1.67 -0.57 5.33
C PHE A 36 1.64 0.94 5.60
N ASN A 37 2.41 1.72 4.86
CA ASN A 37 2.37 3.18 4.96
C ASN A 37 0.97 3.73 4.63
N LEU A 38 0.37 3.24 3.55
CA LEU A 38 -1.01 3.57 3.18
C LEU A 38 -2.01 3.16 4.27
N LEU A 39 -1.82 1.99 4.89
CA LEU A 39 -2.66 1.52 5.98
C LEU A 39 -2.61 2.48 7.19
N LEU A 40 -1.40 2.91 7.58
CA LEU A 40 -1.21 3.86 8.69
C LEU A 40 -1.86 5.22 8.40
N GLU A 41 -1.70 5.72 7.17
CA GLU A 41 -2.33 6.98 6.72
C GLU A 41 -3.86 6.90 6.78
N SER A 42 -4.45 5.79 6.35
CA SER A 42 -5.91 5.67 6.31
C SER A 42 -6.56 5.41 7.67
N LEU A 43 -5.85 4.78 8.61
CA LEU A 43 -6.33 4.69 10.00
C LEU A 43 -6.53 6.07 10.63
N HIS A 44 -5.64 7.01 10.29
CA HIS A 44 -5.76 8.40 10.70
C HIS A 44 -7.07 9.03 10.24
N LEU A 45 -7.48 8.73 9.00
CA LEU A 45 -8.70 9.26 8.40
C LEU A 45 -9.97 8.56 8.89
N TYR A 46 -9.88 7.27 9.26
CA TYR A 46 -11.06 6.45 9.54
C TYR A 46 -11.41 6.40 11.03
N SER A 47 -10.40 6.45 11.91
CA SER A 47 -10.61 6.37 13.36
C SER A 47 -9.45 7.00 14.12
N PRO A 48 -9.46 8.34 14.29
CA PRO A 48 -8.41 9.04 15.05
C PRO A 48 -8.24 8.49 16.48
N GLU A 49 -9.34 8.16 17.14
CA GLU A 49 -9.33 7.56 18.47
C GLU A 49 -8.67 6.16 18.51
N ALA A 50 -8.61 5.45 17.38
CA ALA A 50 -7.95 4.17 17.31
C ALA A 50 -6.42 4.30 17.33
N ILE A 51 -5.85 5.46 16.98
CA ILE A 51 -4.40 5.70 16.97
C ILE A 51 -3.80 5.45 18.35
N GLU A 52 -4.41 6.02 19.40
CA GLU A 52 -3.94 5.83 20.77
C GLU A 52 -4.08 4.37 21.21
N LYS A 53 -5.12 3.67 20.74
CA LYS A 53 -5.34 2.24 21.05
C LYS A 53 -4.31 1.32 20.37
N ILE A 54 -3.81 1.70 19.18
CA ILE A 54 -2.81 0.93 18.45
C ILE A 54 -1.37 1.36 18.72
N ARG A 55 -1.17 2.47 19.46
CA ARG A 55 0.15 3.01 19.77
C ARG A 55 1.08 1.93 20.39
N PRO A 56 0.66 1.09 21.35
CA PRO A 56 1.52 0.01 21.87
C PRO A 56 1.98 -0.97 20.79
N GLN A 57 1.09 -1.34 19.87
CA GLN A 57 1.39 -2.23 18.75
C GLN A 57 2.36 -1.56 17.77
N ILE A 58 2.23 -0.25 17.52
CA ILE A 58 3.18 0.50 16.69
C ILE A 58 4.60 0.47 17.27
N PHE A 59 4.73 0.70 18.58
CA PHE A 59 6.01 0.62 19.28
C PHE A 59 6.60 -0.79 19.22
N SER A 60 5.76 -1.80 19.45
CA SER A 60 6.16 -3.21 19.36
C SER A 60 6.59 -3.60 17.94
N ILE A 61 5.86 -3.16 16.90
CA ILE A 61 6.23 -3.39 15.50
C ILE A 61 7.57 -2.73 15.20
N ASP A 62 7.77 -1.46 15.56
CA ASP A 62 9.03 -0.75 15.32
C ASP A 62 10.22 -1.41 16.02
N TYR A 63 10.01 -1.86 17.26
CA TYR A 63 11.00 -2.60 18.03
C TYR A 63 11.38 -3.92 17.35
N HIS A 64 10.40 -4.77 17.06
CA HIS A 64 10.65 -6.09 16.48
C HIS A 64 11.18 -6.00 15.04
N ALA A 65 10.77 -4.99 14.26
CA ALA A 65 11.26 -4.76 12.90
C ALA A 65 12.79 -4.55 12.84
N ARG A 66 13.43 -4.09 13.93
CA ARG A 66 14.88 -3.89 14.00
C ARG A 66 15.69 -5.19 13.89
N TYR A 67 15.06 -6.34 14.12
CA TYR A 67 15.69 -7.65 14.05
C TYR A 67 15.62 -8.28 12.65
N PHE A 68 14.96 -7.63 11.69
CA PHE A 68 14.77 -8.17 10.34
C PHE A 68 15.60 -7.41 9.31
N ALA A 69 16.03 -8.14 8.28
CA ALA A 69 16.44 -7.50 7.04
C ALA A 69 15.23 -6.81 6.38
N ASN A 70 15.47 -5.76 5.61
CA ASN A 70 14.39 -5.00 4.96
C ASN A 70 13.53 -5.91 4.06
N GLU A 71 14.12 -6.88 3.36
CA GLU A 71 13.39 -7.79 2.46
C GLU A 71 12.42 -8.71 3.20
N ASP A 72 12.86 -9.31 4.31
CA ASP A 72 12.01 -10.17 5.16
C ASP A 72 10.88 -9.36 5.79
N LEU A 73 11.19 -8.15 6.26
CA LEU A 73 10.20 -7.24 6.81
C LEU A 73 9.16 -6.84 5.76
N LEU A 74 9.62 -6.54 4.53
CA LEU A 74 8.74 -6.21 3.41
C LEU A 74 7.80 -7.37 3.09
N PHE A 75 8.35 -8.58 2.98
CA PHE A 75 7.58 -9.78 2.67
C PHE A 75 6.55 -10.10 3.76
N LEU A 76 6.99 -10.17 5.01
CA LEU A 76 6.14 -10.55 6.15
C LEU A 76 4.97 -9.58 6.30
N ILE A 77 5.25 -8.27 6.31
CA ILE A 77 4.21 -7.26 6.48
C ILE A 77 3.19 -7.34 5.33
N LYS A 78 3.65 -7.45 4.08
CA LYS A 78 2.74 -7.61 2.94
C LYS A 78 1.86 -8.86 3.10
N VAL A 79 2.46 -9.99 3.43
CA VAL A 79 1.75 -11.26 3.62
C VAL A 79 0.66 -11.13 4.67
N GLU A 80 0.93 -10.50 5.81
CA GLU A 80 -0.09 -10.33 6.86
C GLU A 80 -1.21 -9.37 6.47
N ILE A 81 -0.90 -8.30 5.72
CA ILE A 81 -1.94 -7.45 5.12
C ILE A 81 -2.81 -8.28 4.17
N TYR A 82 -2.21 -8.95 3.19
CA TYR A 82 -2.97 -9.74 2.21
C TYR A 82 -3.79 -10.85 2.87
N LYS A 83 -3.21 -11.61 3.83
CA LYS A 83 -3.95 -12.63 4.59
C LYS A 83 -5.18 -12.05 5.29
N THR A 84 -5.04 -10.89 5.92
CA THR A 84 -6.14 -10.26 6.67
C THR A 84 -7.29 -9.85 5.74
N PHE A 85 -6.96 -9.34 4.56
CA PHE A 85 -7.94 -8.93 3.55
C PHE A 85 -8.53 -10.09 2.74
N LEU A 86 -7.81 -11.21 2.62
CA LEU A 86 -8.32 -12.43 2.01
C LEU A 86 -9.19 -13.27 2.96
N LYS A 87 -9.11 -13.05 4.27
CA LYS A 87 -10.02 -13.66 5.24
C LYS A 87 -11.43 -13.08 5.10
N SER A 88 -12.24 -13.67 4.23
CA SER A 88 -13.68 -13.47 4.17
C SER A 88 -14.38 -14.50 5.06
N TYR A 89 -15.06 -14.05 6.12
CA TYR A 89 -15.97 -14.90 6.91
C TYR A 89 -17.37 -14.96 6.32
N ASP A 90 -17.61 -14.25 5.22
CA ASP A 90 -18.92 -14.17 4.59
C ASP A 90 -19.23 -15.44 3.80
N VAL A 91 -20.53 -15.77 3.74
CA VAL A 91 -21.04 -16.85 2.90
C VAL A 91 -20.66 -16.56 1.44
N PRO A 92 -20.10 -17.54 0.69
CA PRO A 92 -19.72 -17.33 -0.70
C PRO A 92 -20.90 -16.79 -1.50
N SER A 93 -20.73 -15.62 -2.10
CA SER A 93 -21.74 -15.06 -2.98
C SER A 93 -21.86 -15.92 -4.23
N LYS A 94 -23.10 -16.27 -4.61
CA LYS A 94 -23.37 -17.03 -5.83
C LYS A 94 -23.28 -16.18 -7.10
N ILE A 95 -23.24 -14.85 -6.94
CA ILE A 95 -23.19 -13.89 -8.04
C ILE A 95 -21.83 -14.00 -8.74
N PRO A 96 -21.80 -14.22 -10.07
CA PRO A 96 -20.54 -14.29 -10.80
C PRO A 96 -19.89 -12.91 -10.90
N VAL A 97 -18.55 -12.91 -10.93
CA VAL A 97 -17.76 -11.72 -11.25
C VAL A 97 -17.82 -11.51 -12.76
N ASP A 98 -18.28 -10.33 -13.20
CA ASP A 98 -18.61 -9.99 -14.58
C ASP A 98 -18.20 -8.57 -14.98
N GLY A 99 -18.58 -8.13 -16.19
CA GLY A 99 -18.30 -6.77 -16.67
C GLY A 99 -18.90 -5.67 -15.79
N LYS A 100 -20.08 -5.90 -15.20
CA LYS A 100 -20.70 -4.94 -14.26
C LYS A 100 -19.86 -4.77 -13.00
N SER A 101 -19.23 -5.85 -12.54
CA SER A 101 -18.30 -5.80 -11.41
C SER A 101 -17.13 -4.84 -11.67
N ILE A 102 -16.58 -4.83 -12.89
CA ILE A 102 -15.55 -3.86 -13.31
C ILE A 102 -16.07 -2.43 -13.24
N GLU A 103 -17.28 -2.18 -13.77
CA GLU A 103 -17.89 -0.84 -13.80
C GLU A 103 -18.12 -0.30 -12.38
N VAL A 104 -18.62 -1.15 -11.47
CA VAL A 104 -18.82 -0.82 -10.05
C VAL A 104 -17.50 -0.40 -9.40
N ILE A 105 -16.41 -1.15 -9.61
CA ILE A 105 -15.10 -0.82 -9.02
C ILE A 105 -14.54 0.47 -9.61
N LYS A 106 -14.64 0.67 -10.93
CA LYS A 106 -14.16 1.91 -11.58
C LYS A 106 -14.91 3.15 -11.07
N LEU A 107 -16.22 3.05 -10.91
CA LEU A 107 -17.02 4.14 -10.34
C LEU A 107 -16.62 4.41 -8.89
N ALA A 108 -16.39 3.36 -8.09
CA ALA A 108 -15.91 3.51 -6.72
C ALA A 108 -14.55 4.24 -6.66
N ILE A 109 -13.58 3.85 -7.51
CA ILE A 109 -12.27 4.51 -7.60
C ILE A 109 -12.42 6.01 -7.88
N SER A 110 -13.29 6.38 -8.81
CA SER A 110 -13.51 7.80 -9.18
C SER A 110 -14.06 8.66 -8.02
N LYS A 111 -14.69 8.03 -7.04
CA LYS A 111 -15.29 8.68 -5.86
C LYS A 111 -14.40 8.62 -4.61
N SER A 112 -13.35 7.80 -4.64
CA SER A 112 -12.42 7.65 -3.52
C SER A 112 -11.36 8.75 -3.53
N GLN A 113 -11.20 9.44 -2.39
CA GLN A 113 -10.12 10.43 -2.16
C GLN A 113 -9.02 9.87 -1.25
N ASP A 114 -9.23 8.69 -0.66
CA ASP A 114 -8.31 8.06 0.28
C ASP A 114 -7.29 7.19 -0.48
N ASN A 115 -6.01 7.32 -0.13
CA ASN A 115 -4.91 6.65 -0.84
C ASN A 115 -4.98 5.13 -0.69
N PHE A 116 -5.25 4.61 0.51
CA PHE A 116 -5.36 3.16 0.73
C PHE A 116 -6.56 2.59 -0.01
N MET A 117 -7.73 3.22 0.10
CA MET A 117 -8.95 2.79 -0.60
C MET A 117 -8.71 2.76 -2.10
N THR A 118 -8.09 3.81 -2.65
CA THR A 118 -7.75 3.87 -4.07
C THR A 118 -6.79 2.74 -4.46
N TRP A 119 -5.76 2.49 -3.65
CA TRP A 119 -4.84 1.36 -3.88
C TRP A 119 -5.58 0.01 -3.83
N PHE A 120 -6.41 -0.21 -2.80
CA PHE A 120 -7.15 -1.45 -2.60
C PHE A 120 -8.14 -1.70 -3.75
N LEU A 121 -8.90 -0.67 -4.15
CA LEU A 121 -9.85 -0.77 -5.26
C LEU A 121 -9.14 -1.01 -6.60
N ASN A 122 -7.97 -0.41 -6.82
CA ASN A 122 -7.16 -0.69 -8.02
C ASN A 122 -6.62 -2.13 -8.02
N ALA A 123 -6.19 -2.64 -6.86
CA ALA A 123 -5.79 -4.05 -6.74
C ALA A 123 -6.96 -4.99 -7.05
N LEU A 124 -8.15 -4.71 -6.48
CA LEU A 124 -9.38 -5.45 -6.73
C LEU A 124 -9.80 -5.38 -8.22
N LEU A 125 -9.67 -4.22 -8.85
CA LEU A 125 -9.94 -4.02 -10.28
C LEU A 125 -9.02 -4.88 -11.13
N LYS A 126 -7.71 -4.86 -10.86
CA LYS A 126 -6.72 -5.65 -11.59
C LYS A 126 -7.03 -7.15 -11.47
N ASP A 127 -7.27 -7.63 -10.26
CA ASP A 127 -7.58 -9.05 -10.04
C ASP A 127 -8.89 -9.49 -10.71
N THR A 128 -9.88 -8.58 -10.76
CA THR A 128 -11.15 -8.79 -11.46
C THR A 128 -10.95 -8.88 -12.97
N GLN A 129 -10.14 -7.98 -13.54
CA GLN A 129 -9.79 -8.00 -14.96
C GLN A 129 -9.01 -9.27 -15.33
N ASP A 130 -8.02 -9.64 -14.52
CA ASP A 130 -7.23 -10.87 -14.71
C ASP A 130 -8.11 -12.12 -14.66
N LEU A 131 -9.09 -12.16 -13.75
CA LEU A 131 -10.05 -13.27 -13.67
C LEU A 131 -10.95 -13.33 -14.91
N ILE A 132 -11.53 -12.21 -15.34
CA ILE A 132 -12.44 -12.15 -16.51
C ILE A 132 -11.70 -12.49 -17.81
N ASN A 133 -10.42 -12.12 -17.91
CA ASN A 133 -9.59 -12.44 -19.06
C ASN A 133 -9.10 -13.90 -19.05
N ASN A 134 -9.23 -14.61 -17.95
CA ASN A 134 -8.80 -16.01 -17.83
C ASN A 134 -9.72 -16.94 -18.66
N PRO A 135 -9.18 -17.69 -19.64
CA PRO A 135 -9.96 -18.64 -20.44
C PRO A 135 -10.70 -19.69 -19.60
N PHE A 136 -10.07 -20.20 -18.54
CA PHE A 136 -10.66 -21.21 -17.65
C PHE A 136 -11.86 -20.66 -16.88
N TYR A 137 -11.86 -19.36 -16.55
CA TYR A 137 -12.99 -18.75 -15.87
C TYR A 137 -14.19 -18.59 -16.79
N LYS A 138 -13.97 -18.19 -18.06
CA LYS A 138 -15.05 -18.12 -19.06
C LYS A 138 -15.68 -19.49 -19.30
N GLU A 139 -14.85 -20.53 -19.45
CA GLU A 139 -15.32 -21.90 -19.62
C GLU A 139 -16.05 -22.42 -18.36
N PHE A 140 -15.53 -22.08 -17.17
CA PHE A 140 -16.19 -22.39 -15.90
C PHE A 140 -17.59 -21.78 -15.80
N LEU A 141 -17.78 -20.51 -16.21
CA LEU A 141 -19.10 -19.87 -16.19
C LEU A 141 -20.09 -20.60 -17.11
N LEU A 142 -19.67 -20.98 -18.32
CA LEU A 142 -20.50 -21.76 -19.25
C LEU A 142 -20.90 -23.13 -18.67
N GLN A 143 -19.96 -23.83 -18.04
CA GLN A 143 -20.24 -25.14 -17.42
C GLN A 143 -21.14 -25.04 -16.19
N LYS A 144 -21.00 -23.95 -15.41
CA LYS A 144 -21.85 -23.66 -14.26
C LYS A 144 -23.30 -23.41 -14.67
N ASP A 145 -23.52 -22.68 -15.77
CA ASP A 145 -24.86 -22.40 -16.29
C ASP A 145 -25.57 -23.66 -16.79
N VAL A 146 -24.81 -24.65 -17.30
CA VAL A 146 -25.32 -25.96 -17.74
C VAL A 146 -25.38 -26.99 -16.60
N ASN A 147 -25.07 -26.57 -15.35
CA ASN A 147 -25.13 -27.39 -14.14
C ASN A 147 -24.24 -28.66 -14.18
N VAL A 148 -23.12 -28.60 -14.89
CA VAL A 148 -22.16 -29.71 -15.04
C VAL A 148 -21.26 -29.78 -13.80
N LYS A 149 -20.92 -31.00 -13.33
CA LYS A 149 -20.01 -31.20 -12.20
C LYS A 149 -18.60 -30.69 -12.53
N ILE A 150 -18.17 -29.64 -11.83
CA ILE A 150 -16.84 -29.04 -11.95
C ILE A 150 -15.78 -29.94 -11.30
N GLN A 151 -15.01 -30.66 -12.13
CA GLN A 151 -13.96 -31.56 -11.65
C GLN A 151 -12.54 -31.02 -11.84
N LYS A 152 -12.29 -30.18 -12.86
CA LYS A 152 -10.93 -29.67 -13.13
C LYS A 152 -10.45 -28.76 -11.99
N VAL A 153 -9.19 -28.93 -11.61
CA VAL A 153 -8.54 -28.15 -10.54
C VAL A 153 -8.57 -26.66 -10.86
N ASP A 154 -8.34 -26.28 -12.13
CA ASP A 154 -8.29 -24.87 -12.53
C ASP A 154 -9.65 -24.17 -12.44
N TYR A 155 -10.75 -24.87 -12.70
CA TYR A 155 -12.09 -24.33 -12.48
C TYR A 155 -12.36 -24.10 -11.00
N ARG A 156 -11.90 -25.00 -10.11
CA ARG A 156 -12.02 -24.81 -8.66
C ARG A 156 -11.19 -23.62 -8.19
N LYS A 157 -9.99 -23.42 -8.74
CA LYS A 157 -9.15 -22.23 -8.47
C LYS A 157 -9.85 -20.95 -8.93
N ALA A 158 -10.39 -20.94 -10.15
CA ALA A 158 -11.11 -19.80 -10.71
C ALA A 158 -12.37 -19.48 -9.89
N GLN A 159 -13.13 -20.50 -9.48
CA GLN A 159 -14.29 -20.35 -8.60
C GLN A 159 -13.89 -19.72 -7.26
N LYS A 160 -12.87 -20.24 -6.58
CA LYS A 160 -12.42 -19.67 -5.30
C LYS A 160 -11.94 -18.23 -5.46
N LYS A 161 -11.22 -17.91 -6.53
CA LYS A 161 -10.82 -16.51 -6.83
C LYS A 161 -12.05 -15.63 -7.03
N ALA A 162 -13.04 -16.10 -7.80
CA ALA A 162 -14.29 -15.36 -8.02
C ALA A 162 -15.07 -15.12 -6.71
N GLU A 163 -15.20 -16.14 -5.87
CA GLU A 163 -15.87 -16.05 -4.57
C GLU A 163 -15.18 -15.02 -3.65
N LEU A 164 -13.84 -15.05 -3.60
CA LEU A 164 -13.04 -14.08 -2.84
C LEU A 164 -13.24 -12.65 -3.34
N LEU A 165 -13.16 -12.43 -4.65
CA LEU A 165 -13.37 -11.09 -5.23
C LEU A 165 -14.80 -10.60 -5.00
N GLN A 166 -15.80 -11.47 -5.19
CA GLN A 166 -17.20 -11.11 -5.02
C GLN A 166 -17.54 -10.75 -3.57
N SER A 167 -16.85 -11.34 -2.59
CA SER A 167 -17.02 -10.98 -1.16
C SER A 167 -16.68 -9.52 -0.89
N TRP A 168 -15.77 -8.93 -1.67
CA TRP A 168 -15.42 -7.52 -1.59
C TRP A 168 -16.30 -6.65 -2.49
N ILE A 169 -16.53 -7.08 -3.74
CA ILE A 169 -17.34 -6.33 -4.71
C ILE A 169 -18.76 -6.09 -4.17
N SER A 170 -19.36 -7.10 -3.53
CA SER A 170 -20.69 -6.99 -2.93
C SER A 170 -20.79 -6.00 -1.76
N LYS A 171 -19.67 -5.46 -1.27
CA LYS A 171 -19.62 -4.43 -0.23
C LYS A 171 -19.47 -3.02 -0.80
N ILE A 172 -19.27 -2.90 -2.12
CA ILE A 172 -19.04 -1.62 -2.81
C ILE A 172 -20.35 -1.15 -3.42
N TYR A 173 -20.88 -0.06 -2.88
CA TYR A 173 -22.12 0.58 -3.35
C TYR A 173 -21.82 2.01 -3.77
N PRO A 174 -21.21 2.21 -4.96
CA PRO A 174 -20.72 3.53 -5.34
C PRO A 174 -21.85 4.50 -5.67
N SER A 175 -23.07 4.01 -5.92
CA SER A 175 -24.24 4.83 -6.27
C SER A 175 -25.00 5.38 -5.06
N THR A 176 -24.66 4.97 -3.84
CA THR A 176 -25.30 5.50 -2.62
C THR A 176 -24.59 6.76 -2.13
N ASP A 177 -25.35 7.69 -1.54
CA ASP A 177 -24.79 8.94 -0.99
C ASP A 177 -23.81 8.69 0.18
N ASP A 178 -23.92 7.54 0.86
CA ASP A 178 -23.05 7.15 1.96
C ASP A 178 -21.67 6.61 1.52
N PHE A 179 -21.38 6.58 0.21
CA PHE A 179 -20.07 6.21 -0.31
C PHE A 179 -19.19 7.47 -0.48
N PRO A 180 -17.93 7.48 0.01
CA PRO A 180 -17.11 6.32 0.40
C PRO A 180 -17.17 5.92 1.90
N ASP A 181 -17.83 6.71 2.75
CA ASP A 181 -17.65 6.62 4.21
C ASP A 181 -18.16 5.31 4.81
N ASN A 182 -19.28 4.75 4.34
CA ASN A 182 -19.75 3.43 4.77
C ASN A 182 -18.71 2.34 4.47
N PHE A 183 -18.06 2.42 3.31
CA PHE A 183 -17.03 1.46 2.93
C PHE A 183 -15.77 1.60 3.80
N LYS A 184 -15.38 2.84 4.15
CA LYS A 184 -14.29 3.09 5.13
C LYS A 184 -14.56 2.42 6.47
N THR A 185 -15.77 2.57 7.00
CA THR A 185 -16.19 1.96 8.27
C THR A 185 -16.10 0.43 8.23
N ARG A 186 -16.36 -0.18 7.07
CA ARG A 186 -16.18 -1.64 6.87
C ARG A 186 -14.73 -2.06 6.74
N LEU A 187 -13.86 -1.20 6.21
CA LEU A 187 -12.42 -1.45 6.08
C LEU A 187 -11.67 -1.26 7.39
N ALA A 188 -12.08 -0.30 8.24
CA ALA A 188 -11.35 0.04 9.46
C ALA A 188 -11.05 -1.15 10.39
N PRO A 189 -11.99 -2.07 10.67
CA PRO A 189 -11.69 -3.27 11.47
C PRO A 189 -10.60 -4.14 10.85
N LYS A 190 -10.54 -4.25 9.52
CA LYS A 190 -9.53 -5.02 8.80
C LYS A 190 -8.16 -4.36 8.81
N LEU A 191 -8.10 -3.03 8.78
CA LEU A 191 -6.84 -2.29 8.96
C LEU A 191 -6.27 -2.54 10.37
N LEU A 192 -7.11 -2.44 11.40
CA LEU A 192 -6.71 -2.70 12.79
C LEU A 192 -6.30 -4.16 13.00
N GLU A 193 -7.06 -5.11 12.44
CA GLU A 193 -6.71 -6.55 12.46
C GLU A 193 -5.35 -6.79 11.80
N SER A 194 -5.06 -6.09 10.69
CA SER A 194 -3.77 -6.24 9.99
C SER A 194 -2.59 -5.78 10.85
N ILE A 195 -2.70 -4.63 11.52
CA ILE A 195 -1.65 -4.16 12.45
C ILE A 195 -1.43 -5.17 13.57
N ALA A 196 -2.51 -5.65 14.18
CA ALA A 196 -2.41 -6.63 15.27
C ALA A 196 -1.77 -7.94 14.80
N ASN A 197 -2.06 -8.40 13.58
CA ASN A 197 -1.45 -9.62 13.01
C ASN A 197 0.03 -9.42 12.67
N ILE A 198 0.41 -8.25 12.15
CA ILE A 198 1.81 -7.89 11.90
C ILE A 198 2.60 -7.90 13.21
N ASP A 199 2.10 -7.22 14.24
CA ASP A 199 2.72 -7.17 15.57
C ASP A 199 2.94 -8.57 16.15
N LYS A 200 1.88 -9.40 16.14
CA LYS A 200 1.95 -10.80 16.61
C LYS A 200 2.96 -11.62 15.81
N SER A 201 3.02 -11.45 14.50
CA SER A 201 3.91 -12.25 13.64
C SER A 201 5.37 -11.86 13.86
N LEU A 202 5.66 -10.56 13.92
CA LEU A 202 7.01 -10.06 14.19
C LEU A 202 7.47 -10.46 15.60
N SER A 203 6.66 -10.21 16.62
CA SER A 203 7.00 -10.57 18.01
C SER A 203 7.21 -12.07 18.19
N PHE A 204 6.37 -12.90 17.55
CA PHE A 204 6.53 -14.36 17.58
C PHE A 204 7.87 -14.78 16.97
N ILE A 205 8.18 -14.35 15.74
CA ILE A 205 9.43 -14.75 15.08
C ILE A 205 10.65 -14.26 15.87
N VAL A 206 10.61 -13.03 16.41
CA VAL A 206 11.72 -12.52 17.22
C VAL A 206 11.90 -13.35 18.48
N ARG A 207 10.82 -13.67 19.19
CA ARG A 207 10.87 -14.47 20.42
C ARG A 207 11.44 -15.88 20.17
N GLU A 208 11.07 -16.51 19.07
CA GLU A 208 11.53 -17.86 18.74
C GLU A 208 12.96 -17.88 18.15
N SER A 209 13.38 -16.79 17.48
CA SER A 209 14.66 -16.77 16.73
C SER A 209 15.80 -16.05 17.43
N TYR A 210 15.51 -15.08 18.31
CA TYR A 210 16.51 -14.22 18.92
C TYR A 210 16.45 -14.29 20.45
N SER A 211 17.21 -15.23 21.02
CA SER A 211 17.35 -15.38 22.48
C SER A 211 18.52 -14.60 23.09
N GLY A 212 19.30 -13.85 22.28
CA GLY A 212 20.59 -13.29 22.72
C GLY A 212 20.84 -11.80 22.47
N ILE A 213 20.15 -11.16 21.51
CA ILE A 213 20.39 -9.74 21.18
C ILE A 213 19.37 -8.89 21.93
N LYS A 214 19.83 -8.05 22.86
CA LYS A 214 19.00 -7.06 23.55
C LYS A 214 19.08 -5.72 22.83
N ILE A 215 18.13 -5.45 21.93
CA ILE A 215 17.90 -4.10 21.44
C ILE A 215 17.09 -3.34 22.51
N THR A 216 17.32 -2.04 22.64
CA THR A 216 16.53 -1.20 23.55
C THR A 216 15.12 -1.00 22.98
N GLU A 217 14.11 -1.33 23.78
CA GLU A 217 12.71 -1.02 23.47
C GLU A 217 12.50 0.50 23.40
N PRO A 218 11.85 1.02 22.34
CA PRO A 218 11.52 2.42 22.24
C PRO A 218 10.53 2.80 23.36
N LYS A 219 10.77 3.92 24.03
CA LYS A 219 9.88 4.44 25.10
C LYS A 219 9.23 5.75 24.71
N LEU A 220 9.84 6.49 23.79
CA LEU A 220 9.39 7.77 23.28
C LEU A 220 9.13 7.70 21.78
N ASP A 221 8.23 8.55 21.28
CA ASP A 221 7.93 8.66 19.84
C ASP A 221 9.21 8.95 19.02
N SER A 222 10.19 9.65 19.60
CA SER A 222 11.49 9.96 19.00
C SER A 222 12.42 8.75 18.85
N ASP A 223 12.18 7.69 19.61
CA ASP A 223 13.04 6.51 19.62
C ASP A 223 12.74 5.58 18.43
N LEU A 224 11.62 5.80 17.73
CA LEU A 224 11.15 4.96 16.64
C LEU A 224 12.03 5.14 15.38
N LYS A 225 12.37 4.03 14.73
CA LYS A 225 13.29 4.02 13.58
C LYS A 225 12.56 3.93 12.24
N PHE A 226 11.50 3.14 12.19
CA PHE A 226 10.75 2.82 10.99
C PHE A 226 9.42 3.54 10.93
N ILE A 227 8.85 3.93 12.07
CA ILE A 227 7.57 4.64 12.15
C ILE A 227 7.80 5.98 12.84
N SER A 228 7.07 7.02 12.45
CA SER A 228 7.18 8.35 13.05
C SER A 228 5.81 8.97 13.28
N PHE A 229 5.69 9.69 14.38
CA PHE A 229 4.55 10.55 14.68
C PHE A 229 4.96 11.99 14.34
N LYS A 230 4.30 12.62 13.36
CA LYS A 230 4.56 13.99 12.92
C LYS A 230 3.38 14.87 13.27
N ASP A 231 3.60 16.06 13.79
CA ASP A 231 2.47 16.94 14.09
C ASP A 231 1.65 17.26 12.83
N PHE A 232 0.31 17.20 12.92
CA PHE A 232 -0.58 17.51 11.80
C PHE A 232 -0.54 19.01 11.53
N VAL A 233 0.23 19.44 10.53
CA VAL A 233 0.18 20.81 10.03
C VAL A 233 -0.95 20.88 9.00
N VAL A 234 -2.08 21.50 9.39
CA VAL A 234 -3.13 21.87 8.43
C VAL A 234 -2.47 22.73 7.35
N PRO A 235 -2.49 22.37 6.06
CA PRO A 235 -2.10 23.31 5.03
C PRO A 235 -3.11 24.46 5.08
N GLU A 236 -2.67 25.63 5.55
CA GLU A 236 -3.45 26.85 5.44
C GLU A 236 -3.78 27.02 3.95
N LYS A 237 -5.06 26.83 3.59
CA LYS A 237 -5.59 27.42 2.37
C LYS A 237 -5.48 28.93 2.56
N LYS A 238 -4.38 29.52 2.10
CA LYS A 238 -4.31 30.97 1.91
C LYS A 238 -5.45 31.34 0.96
N PRO A 239 -6.44 32.13 1.40
CA PRO A 239 -7.46 32.63 0.49
C PRO A 239 -6.75 33.55 -0.51
N ASN A 240 -6.88 33.23 -1.80
CA ASN A 240 -6.50 34.02 -2.97
C ASN A 240 -5.69 35.31 -2.70
N GLY A 241 -4.38 35.22 -2.91
CA GLY A 241 -3.50 36.38 -3.04
C GLY A 241 -2.48 36.09 -4.12
N LEU A 242 -2.67 36.69 -5.30
CA LEU A 242 -1.69 36.77 -6.37
C LEU A 242 -0.35 37.28 -5.81
N THR A 243 0.73 36.53 -6.01
CA THR A 243 2.09 36.95 -6.41
C THR A 243 3.08 35.90 -5.94
N GLY A 244 3.46 35.03 -6.87
CA GLY A 244 4.57 34.10 -6.77
C GLY A 244 4.88 33.70 -8.18
N GLU A 245 5.89 34.32 -8.76
CA GLU A 245 6.28 34.17 -10.17
C GLU A 245 6.35 32.68 -10.54
N SER A 246 5.50 32.30 -11.49
CA SER A 246 5.59 31.03 -12.17
C SER A 246 6.89 31.00 -12.96
N LYS A 247 7.86 30.18 -12.53
CA LYS A 247 9.03 29.85 -13.36
C LYS A 247 8.56 29.29 -14.69
N SER A 248 8.98 29.90 -15.79
CA SER A 248 8.61 29.45 -17.13
C SER A 248 9.35 28.18 -17.51
N VAL A 249 8.84 27.48 -18.52
CA VAL A 249 9.41 26.21 -19.01
C VAL A 249 10.84 26.38 -19.55
N GLU A 250 11.25 27.61 -19.91
CA GLU A 250 12.63 27.92 -20.27
C GLU A 250 13.63 27.72 -19.10
N ASP A 251 13.20 27.88 -17.83
CA ASP A 251 14.06 27.62 -16.64
C ASP A 251 14.29 26.13 -16.37
N ILE A 252 13.45 25.24 -16.94
CA ILE A 252 13.58 23.79 -16.80
C ILE A 252 14.56 23.20 -17.85
N LEU A 253 14.85 23.96 -18.91
CA LEU A 253 15.61 23.47 -20.07
C LEU A 253 16.94 24.22 -20.32
N ALA A 254 17.38 25.11 -19.43
CA ALA A 254 18.72 25.66 -19.50
C ALA A 254 19.76 24.53 -19.26
N PRO A 255 20.77 24.36 -20.13
CA PRO A 255 21.81 23.37 -19.89
C PRO A 255 22.58 23.76 -18.63
N VAL A 256 22.86 22.78 -17.77
CA VAL A 256 23.70 22.95 -16.57
C VAL A 256 25.10 23.35 -17.01
N ILE A 257 25.31 24.65 -17.19
CA ILE A 257 26.63 25.27 -17.37
C ILE A 257 26.81 26.16 -16.16
N GLY A 258 27.74 25.76 -15.29
CA GLY A 258 28.23 26.61 -14.20
C GLY A 258 28.26 25.95 -12.84
N SER A 259 28.91 24.80 -12.69
CA SER A 259 29.65 24.57 -11.45
C SER A 259 31.01 25.26 -11.60
N PRO A 260 31.42 26.16 -10.69
CA PRO A 260 32.84 26.43 -10.53
C PRO A 260 33.46 25.13 -10.01
N LEU A 261 34.23 24.46 -10.86
CA LEU A 261 35.09 23.35 -10.48
C LEU A 261 36.10 23.85 -9.45
N GLU A 262 35.95 23.43 -8.20
CA GLU A 262 37.00 23.50 -7.20
C GLU A 262 38.04 22.42 -7.54
N ASN A 263 39.14 22.87 -8.14
CA ASN A 263 40.45 22.24 -8.34
C ASN A 263 40.58 20.73 -8.04
N LEU A 264 40.46 19.91 -9.08
CA LEU A 264 41.13 18.61 -9.14
C LEU A 264 42.52 18.79 -9.78
N PRO A 265 43.57 18.11 -9.30
CA PRO A 265 44.91 18.21 -9.88
C PRO A 265 44.91 17.69 -11.33
N ALA A 266 45.57 18.42 -12.21
CA ALA A 266 45.63 18.14 -13.65
C ALA A 266 46.32 16.79 -13.94
N PRO A 267 45.82 16.00 -14.91
CA PRO A 267 46.48 14.78 -15.35
C PRO A 267 47.66 15.12 -16.26
N VAL A 268 48.78 14.44 -16.03
CA VAL A 268 49.95 14.42 -16.91
C VAL A 268 49.55 13.71 -18.22
N PRO A 269 49.84 14.27 -19.40
CA PRO A 269 49.63 13.55 -20.65
C PRO A 269 50.82 12.63 -20.89
N ASP A 270 50.59 11.33 -21.10
CA ASP A 270 51.15 10.58 -22.22
C ASP A 270 50.86 9.07 -22.14
N SER A 271 50.81 8.46 -23.33
CA SER A 271 50.72 7.02 -23.65
C SER A 271 49.36 6.32 -23.48
N TRP A 272 48.44 6.64 -24.40
CA TRP A 272 47.70 5.56 -25.05
C TRP A 272 48.45 5.21 -26.33
N ILE A 273 49.04 4.02 -26.37
CA ILE A 273 49.13 3.06 -27.46
C ILE A 273 50.09 1.96 -26.99
N GLU A 274 49.54 0.77 -26.73
CA GLU A 274 50.01 -0.51 -27.29
C GLU A 274 49.08 -1.62 -26.77
N GLU A 275 48.13 -2.04 -27.61
CA GLU A 275 47.71 -3.44 -27.66
C GLU A 275 48.78 -4.23 -28.44
N PRO A 276 48.80 -5.59 -28.43
CA PRO A 276 48.06 -6.55 -27.59
C PRO A 276 49.00 -7.62 -26.98
N GLU A 277 48.51 -8.48 -26.08
CA GLU A 277 48.79 -9.94 -26.14
C GLU A 277 48.04 -10.74 -25.06
N ALA A 278 47.72 -11.98 -25.44
CA ALA A 278 47.21 -13.11 -24.65
C ALA A 278 45.70 -13.18 -24.36
N ASN A 279 45.00 -13.90 -25.26
CA ASN A 279 43.76 -14.61 -25.00
C ASN A 279 43.87 -15.53 -23.76
N PRO A 280 42.95 -15.44 -22.77
CA PRO A 280 42.60 -16.59 -21.96
C PRO A 280 41.39 -17.29 -22.61
N ILE A 281 41.63 -18.53 -23.02
CA ILE A 281 40.61 -19.50 -23.45
C ILE A 281 39.57 -19.62 -22.33
N LEU A 282 38.37 -19.10 -22.57
CA LEU A 282 37.21 -19.38 -21.73
C LEU A 282 36.83 -20.86 -21.89
N PRO A 283 36.73 -21.65 -20.80
CA PRO A 283 36.23 -23.01 -20.89
C PRO A 283 34.78 -22.99 -21.36
N LYS A 284 34.47 -23.77 -22.40
CA LYS A 284 33.10 -24.01 -22.88
C LYS A 284 32.26 -24.62 -21.75
N PRO A 285 30.97 -24.24 -21.62
CA PRO A 285 30.07 -24.90 -20.69
C PRO A 285 29.95 -26.38 -21.05
N ALA A 286 30.21 -27.25 -20.07
CA ALA A 286 29.90 -28.67 -20.15
C ALA A 286 28.38 -28.81 -20.22
N ASN A 287 27.92 -29.37 -21.33
CA ASN A 287 26.52 -29.58 -21.65
C ASN A 287 26.10 -30.93 -21.04
N ASP A 288 26.00 -31.01 -19.72
CA ASP A 288 25.54 -32.21 -19.00
C ASP A 288 24.02 -32.11 -18.81
N ALA A 289 23.30 -32.24 -19.92
CA ALA A 289 21.85 -32.43 -19.96
C ALA A 289 21.51 -33.89 -20.35
N GLU A 290 22.14 -34.85 -19.68
CA GLU A 290 21.87 -36.30 -19.84
C GLU A 290 20.85 -36.85 -18.81
N TRP A 291 19.96 -36.01 -18.27
CA TRP A 291 18.96 -36.42 -17.26
C TRP A 291 17.50 -36.17 -17.67
N LEU A 292 17.23 -36.03 -18.97
CA LEU A 292 15.88 -35.78 -19.52
C LEU A 292 15.38 -36.83 -20.51
N GLU A 293 16.02 -38.01 -20.56
CA GLU A 293 15.45 -39.19 -21.21
C GLU A 293 15.05 -40.21 -20.13
N ASP A 294 13.91 -39.95 -19.47
CA ASP A 294 13.03 -40.96 -18.86
C ASP A 294 11.93 -40.25 -18.04
N PHE A 295 10.99 -39.57 -18.71
CA PHE A 295 9.64 -39.25 -18.18
C PHE A 295 8.62 -39.04 -19.31
#